data_AF-A0A1G2TFX0-F1
#
_entry.id   AF-A0A1G2TFX0-F1
#
_cell.length_a   1.000
_cell.length_b   1.000
_cell.length_c   1.000
_cell.angle_alpha   90.00
_cell.angle_beta   90.00
_cell.angle_gamma   90.00
#
_symmetry.space_group_name_H-M   'P 1'
#
loop_
_entity.id
_entity.type
_entity.pdbx_description
1 polymer ?
#
loop_
_entity_poly.entity_id
_entity_poly.type
_entity_poly.pdbx_seq_one_letter_code
_entity_poly.pdbx_strand_id
1 'polypeptide(L)'
;MSADITLFTTGRNEIAEKSGFIIDGPGEYEIKDIFIKGFFSVGPNKKINTIYLISFEGMNLCFLGALSDAALPDETLEAIEDVDILFIPIGNSDMLGPASAYKLAVSLEPSVIIPMYYTKETLGQFIKEGDEERVESLDKFVVKKKDLEDKECEIVVLKEE
;
A
#
# COMPACT_ATOMS: atom_id res chain seq x y z
N MET A 1 -18.14 -9.11 -9.03
CA MET A 1 -18.23 -9.28 -7.56
C MET A 1 -18.72 -7.96 -6.99
N SER A 2 -19.64 -7.94 -6.02
CA SER A 2 -20.00 -6.70 -5.33
C SER A 2 -19.06 -6.51 -4.13
N ALA A 3 -18.36 -5.39 -4.06
CA ALA A 3 -17.54 -5.05 -2.89
C ALA A 3 -18.42 -4.55 -1.74
N ASP A 4 -17.99 -4.80 -0.51
CA ASP A 4 -18.61 -4.26 0.69
C ASP A 4 -18.12 -2.85 1.03
N ILE A 5 -16.84 -2.58 0.75
CA ILE A 5 -16.16 -1.29 0.95
C ILE A 5 -15.32 -1.02 -0.30
N THR A 6 -15.38 0.21 -0.80
CA THR A 6 -14.50 0.68 -1.88
C THR A 6 -13.69 1.88 -1.39
N LEU A 7 -12.36 1.76 -1.44
CA LEU A 7 -11.43 2.82 -1.04
C LEU A 7 -10.87 3.54 -2.27
N PHE A 8 -10.90 4.87 -2.24
CA PHE A 8 -10.23 5.72 -3.23
C PHE A 8 -9.06 6.45 -2.56
N THR A 9 -7.85 6.05 -2.93
CA THR A 9 -6.61 6.71 -2.45
C THR A 9 -6.39 8.05 -3.17
N THR A 10 -6.87 8.20 -4.40
CA THR A 10 -6.85 9.47 -5.15
C THR A 10 -8.28 9.90 -5.45
N GLY A 11 -8.48 11.19 -5.75
CA GLY A 11 -9.82 11.77 -5.93
C GLY A 11 -10.74 10.94 -6.84
N ARG A 12 -12.05 11.01 -6.56
CA ARG A 12 -13.10 10.20 -7.22
C ARG A 12 -12.94 10.18 -8.74
N ASN A 13 -12.63 9.02 -9.30
CA ASN A 13 -12.87 8.75 -10.72
C ASN A 13 -14.33 8.32 -10.90
N GLU A 14 -15.06 8.99 -11.79
CA GLU A 14 -16.47 8.68 -12.08
C GLU A 14 -16.69 7.28 -12.68
N ILE A 15 -15.61 6.59 -13.07
CA ILE A 15 -15.59 5.35 -13.86
C ILE A 15 -15.52 4.07 -13.01
N ALA A 16 -15.09 4.13 -11.74
CA ALA A 16 -14.99 2.93 -10.92
C ALA A 16 -16.39 2.39 -10.59
N GLU A 17 -16.64 1.09 -10.78
CA GLU A 17 -17.88 0.43 -10.38
C GLU A 17 -18.09 0.62 -8.87
N LYS A 18 -18.98 1.57 -8.54
CA LYS A 18 -19.33 1.93 -7.17
C LYS A 18 -20.18 0.83 -6.57
N SER A 19 -19.55 -0.08 -5.84
CA SER A 19 -20.24 -1.06 -5.02
C SER A 19 -19.76 -0.95 -3.57
N GLY A 20 -20.67 -1.16 -2.63
CA GLY A 20 -20.37 -1.05 -1.20
C GLY A 20 -20.29 0.39 -0.67
N PHE A 21 -19.82 0.53 0.56
CA PHE A 21 -19.59 1.81 1.22
C PHE A 21 -18.33 2.47 0.67
N ILE A 22 -18.44 3.73 0.23
CA ILE A 22 -17.34 4.45 -0.39
C ILE A 22 -16.60 5.26 0.66
N ILE A 23 -15.28 5.12 0.69
CA ILE A 23 -14.36 5.98 1.44
C ILE A 23 -13.38 6.60 0.44
N ASP A 24 -13.32 7.92 0.41
CA ASP A 24 -12.57 8.68 -0.59
C ASP A 24 -11.83 9.89 0.00
N GLY A 25 -11.52 9.82 1.28
CA GLY A 25 -10.69 10.81 1.94
C GLY A 25 -10.26 10.43 3.35
N PRO A 26 -9.41 11.27 3.96
CA PRO A 26 -8.91 11.07 5.32
C PRO A 26 -10.02 11.02 6.37
N GLY A 27 -9.77 10.33 7.47
CA GLY A 27 -10.72 10.15 8.57
C GLY A 27 -10.66 8.74 9.16
N GLU A 28 -11.43 8.52 10.22
CA GLU A 28 -11.60 7.21 10.83
C GLU A 28 -12.96 6.64 10.45
N TYR A 29 -12.98 5.36 10.09
CA TYR A 29 -14.17 4.66 9.64
C TYR A 29 -14.22 3.27 10.28
N GLU A 30 -15.43 2.81 10.60
CA GLU A 30 -15.69 1.46 11.07
C GLU A 30 -16.89 0.91 10.31
N ILE A 31 -16.67 -0.13 9.49
CA ILE A 31 -17.71 -0.76 8.68
C ILE A 31 -17.57 -2.27 8.82
N LYS A 32 -18.62 -2.95 9.31
CA LYS A 32 -18.65 -4.41 9.46
C LYS A 32 -17.43 -4.95 10.24
N ASP A 33 -17.14 -4.32 11.38
CA ASP A 33 -16.00 -4.67 12.26
C ASP A 33 -14.61 -4.51 11.60
N ILE A 34 -14.54 -3.84 10.44
CA ILE A 34 -13.28 -3.43 9.79
C ILE A 34 -13.01 -1.99 10.18
N PHE A 35 -11.86 -1.75 10.82
CA PHE A 35 -11.39 -0.42 11.17
C PHE A 35 -10.51 0.13 10.05
N ILE A 36 -10.76 1.37 9.65
CA ILE A 36 -10.03 2.02 8.56
C ILE A 36 -9.62 3.41 9.02
N LYS A 37 -8.33 3.71 8.95
CA LYS A 37 -7.79 5.05 9.17
C LYS A 37 -7.24 5.60 7.86
N GLY A 38 -7.75 6.74 7.43
CA GLY A 38 -7.31 7.48 6.26
C GLY A 38 -6.47 8.68 6.67
N PHE A 39 -5.26 8.80 6.12
CA PHE A 39 -4.34 9.91 6.37
C PHE A 39 -4.13 10.73 5.10
N PHE A 40 -4.21 12.05 5.22
CA PHE A 40 -3.90 12.93 4.10
C PHE A 40 -2.45 12.77 3.69
N SER A 41 -2.22 12.69 2.38
CA SER A 41 -0.89 12.81 1.79
C SER A 41 -0.99 13.40 0.38
N VAL A 42 0.14 13.49 -0.29
CA VAL A 42 0.25 14.10 -1.62
C VAL A 42 0.68 13.05 -2.61
N GLY A 43 0.04 13.06 -3.79
CA GLY A 43 0.44 12.26 -4.93
C GLY A 43 0.90 13.12 -6.12
N PRO A 44 1.06 12.50 -7.31
CA PRO A 44 1.54 13.18 -8.51
C PRO A 44 0.86 14.51 -8.79
N ASN A 45 1.65 15.48 -9.25
CA ASN A 45 1.17 16.82 -9.59
C ASN A 45 0.45 17.54 -8.43
N LYS A 46 0.87 17.25 -7.18
CA LYS A 46 0.28 17.80 -5.95
C LYS A 46 -1.21 17.48 -5.77
N LYS A 47 -1.68 16.39 -6.38
CA LYS A 47 -3.05 15.92 -6.19
C LYS A 47 -3.20 15.28 -4.81
N ILE A 48 -4.43 15.29 -4.31
CA ILE A 48 -4.78 14.64 -3.06
C ILE A 48 -4.52 13.14 -3.18
N ASN A 49 -3.78 12.61 -2.22
CA ASN A 49 -3.64 11.19 -1.95
C ASN A 49 -4.13 10.91 -0.51
N THR A 50 -4.65 9.72 -0.26
CA THR A 50 -5.03 9.24 1.07
C THR A 50 -4.35 7.90 1.29
N ILE A 51 -3.58 7.82 2.36
CA ILE A 51 -3.02 6.56 2.86
C ILE A 51 -4.11 5.88 3.68
N TYR A 52 -4.40 4.61 3.44
CA TYR A 52 -5.36 3.85 4.25
C TYR A 52 -4.68 2.73 5.02
N LEU A 53 -4.82 2.74 6.34
CA LEU A 53 -4.55 1.61 7.20
C LEU A 53 -5.88 0.89 7.46
N ILE A 54 -5.93 -0.40 7.13
CA ILE A 54 -7.10 -1.26 7.32
C ILE A 54 -6.73 -2.33 8.34
N SER A 55 -7.48 -2.41 9.43
CA SER A 55 -7.35 -3.47 10.43
C SER A 55 -8.54 -4.42 10.30
N PHE A 56 -8.28 -5.67 9.89
CA PHE A 56 -9.29 -6.72 9.81
C PHE A 56 -8.67 -8.10 10.10
N GLU A 57 -9.44 -8.98 10.74
CA GLU A 57 -9.00 -10.36 11.07
C GLU A 57 -7.63 -10.44 11.78
N GLY A 58 -7.31 -9.42 12.60
CA GLY A 58 -6.03 -9.34 13.33
C GLY A 58 -4.83 -9.00 12.45
N MET A 59 -5.05 -8.55 11.21
CA MET A 59 -4.03 -8.06 10.29
C MET A 59 -4.20 -6.56 10.03
N ASN A 60 -3.07 -5.88 9.83
CA ASN A 60 -2.99 -4.48 9.42
C ASN A 60 -2.47 -4.37 7.99
N LEU A 61 -3.28 -3.82 7.08
CA LEU A 61 -2.93 -3.62 5.68
C LEU A 61 -2.83 -2.12 5.42
N CYS A 62 -1.69 -1.66 4.91
CA CYS A 62 -1.48 -0.25 4.63
C CYS A 62 -1.35 0.00 3.14
N PHE A 63 -2.25 0.79 2.58
CA PHE A 63 -2.21 1.26 1.20
C PHE A 63 -1.67 2.68 1.16
N LEU A 64 -0.44 2.86 0.68
CA LEU A 64 0.15 4.19 0.53
C LEU A 64 -0.45 4.97 -0.66
N GLY A 65 -1.22 4.31 -1.51
CA GLY A 65 -1.82 4.93 -2.69
C GLY A 65 -0.77 5.38 -3.70
N ALA A 66 -1.00 6.52 -4.34
CA ALA A 66 -0.08 7.13 -5.29
C ALA A 66 0.87 8.12 -4.59
N LEU A 67 1.41 7.76 -3.42
CA LEU A 67 2.29 8.62 -2.62
C LEU A 67 3.48 9.16 -3.45
N SER A 68 3.70 10.47 -3.39
CA SER A 68 4.79 11.16 -4.11
C SER A 68 6.00 11.51 -3.24
N ASP A 69 5.83 11.57 -1.92
CA ASP A 69 6.86 11.99 -0.98
C ASP A 69 6.87 11.05 0.24
N ALA A 70 8.06 10.62 0.65
CA ALA A 70 8.24 9.73 1.80
C ALA A 70 8.23 10.51 3.14
N ALA A 71 8.33 11.84 3.09
CA ALA A 71 8.22 12.69 4.27
C ALA A 71 6.77 12.78 4.74
N LEU A 72 6.34 11.78 5.52
CA LEU A 72 5.04 11.75 6.17
C LEU A 72 5.12 12.43 7.55
N PRO A 73 4.00 13.00 8.06
CA PRO A 73 3.92 13.44 9.44
C PRO A 73 4.22 12.29 10.42
N ASP A 74 4.87 12.59 11.55
CA ASP A 74 5.21 11.60 12.58
C ASP A 74 3.98 10.82 13.05
N GLU A 75 2.84 11.49 13.26
CA GLU A 75 1.57 10.85 13.62
C GLU A 75 1.11 9.81 12.58
N THR A 76 1.34 10.07 11.29
CA THR A 76 1.01 9.11 10.23
C THR A 76 1.98 7.93 10.25
N LEU A 77 3.28 8.17 10.49
CA LEU A 77 4.30 7.12 10.57
C LEU A 77 4.03 6.21 11.77
N GLU A 78 3.88 6.78 12.97
CA GLU A 78 3.55 6.04 14.20
C GLU A 78 2.27 5.21 14.03
N ALA A 79 1.26 5.75 13.35
CA ALA A 79 0.01 5.02 13.13
C ALA A 79 0.16 3.81 12.20
N ILE A 80 1.16 3.79 11.30
CA ILE A 80 1.36 2.73 10.30
C ILE A 80 2.58 1.85 10.60
N GLU A 81 3.25 2.00 11.74
CA GLU A 81 4.40 1.17 12.14
C GLU A 81 4.02 -0.31 12.33
N ASP A 82 2.85 -0.63 12.87
CA ASP A 82 2.39 -2.02 13.08
C ASP A 82 1.77 -2.64 11.80
N VAL A 83 2.23 -2.25 10.61
CA VAL A 83 1.70 -2.77 9.34
C VAL A 83 2.19 -4.20 9.10
N ASP A 84 1.27 -5.09 8.71
CA ASP A 84 1.63 -6.47 8.31
C ASP A 84 1.93 -6.57 6.81
N ILE A 85 1.08 -5.92 6.00
CA ILE A 85 1.19 -5.93 4.55
C ILE A 85 1.15 -4.49 4.04
N LEU A 86 2.26 -4.06 3.44
CA LEU A 86 2.42 -2.71 2.90
C LEU A 86 2.28 -2.72 1.38
N PHE A 87 1.34 -1.94 0.86
CA PHE A 87 1.18 -1.69 -0.56
C PHE A 87 1.80 -0.32 -0.90
N ILE A 88 2.91 -0.34 -1.65
CA ILE A 88 3.77 0.84 -1.85
C ILE A 88 3.97 1.19 -3.33
N PRO A 89 3.77 2.45 -3.77
CA PRO A 89 4.03 2.86 -5.15
C PRO A 89 5.53 2.90 -5.45
N ILE A 90 5.92 2.40 -6.63
CA ILE A 90 7.32 2.44 -7.13
C ILE A 90 7.40 2.95 -8.57
N GLY A 91 6.56 3.94 -8.90
CA GLY A 91 6.34 4.40 -10.27
C GLY A 91 7.41 5.32 -10.88
N ASN A 92 8.33 5.89 -10.07
CA ASN A 92 9.26 6.96 -10.46
C ASN A 92 8.56 8.28 -10.91
N SER A 93 9.38 9.29 -11.25
CA SER A 93 8.99 10.65 -11.68
C SER A 93 8.21 11.45 -10.64
N ASP A 94 6.88 11.33 -10.64
CA ASP A 94 5.98 12.10 -9.79
C ASP A 94 5.43 11.26 -8.61
N MET A 95 5.86 10.00 -8.50
CA MET A 95 5.61 9.08 -7.38
C MET A 95 6.92 8.71 -6.68
N LEU A 96 6.84 8.01 -5.55
CA LEU A 96 8.01 7.38 -4.94
C LEU A 96 8.76 6.50 -5.95
N GLY A 97 10.08 6.70 -5.99
CA GLY A 97 10.99 5.87 -6.76
C GLY A 97 11.39 4.61 -5.98
N PRO A 98 11.94 3.58 -6.65
CA PRO A 98 12.29 2.31 -6.03
C PRO A 98 13.12 2.41 -4.74
N ALA A 99 14.23 3.15 -4.77
CA ALA A 99 15.12 3.28 -3.61
C ALA A 99 14.46 3.99 -2.42
N SER A 100 13.75 5.10 -2.66
CA SER A 100 13.06 5.83 -1.59
C SER A 100 11.87 5.03 -1.04
N ALA A 101 11.16 4.32 -1.92
CA ALA A 101 10.08 3.42 -1.53
C ALA A 101 10.60 2.28 -0.67
N TYR A 102 11.67 1.60 -1.09
CA TYR A 102 12.23 0.48 -0.33
C TYR A 102 12.72 0.94 1.05
N LYS A 103 13.41 2.09 1.12
CA LYS A 103 13.81 2.69 2.40
C LYS A 103 12.62 2.97 3.32
N LEU A 104 11.54 3.56 2.79
CA LEU A 104 10.31 3.79 3.56
C LEU A 104 9.70 2.46 4.02
N ALA A 105 9.62 1.46 3.14
CA ALA A 105 9.07 0.16 3.47
C ALA A 105 9.84 -0.51 4.61
N VAL A 106 11.17 -0.57 4.54
CA VAL A 106 12.01 -1.15 5.61
C VAL A 106 11.83 -0.39 6.92
N SER A 107 11.68 0.94 6.91
CA SER A 107 11.46 1.70 8.15
C SER A 107 10.12 1.43 8.83
N LEU A 108 9.15 0.88 8.09
CA LEU A 108 7.85 0.48 8.62
C LEU A 108 7.82 -1.01 9.01
N GLU A 109 8.92 -1.74 8.81
CA GLU A 109 9.11 -3.15 9.18
C GLU A 109 7.92 -4.09 8.87
N PRO A 110 7.26 -4.01 7.68
CA PRO A 110 6.16 -4.91 7.37
C PRO A 110 6.66 -6.34 7.21
N SER A 111 5.81 -7.31 7.50
CA SER A 111 6.07 -8.71 7.14
C SER A 111 6.17 -8.89 5.61
N VAL A 112 5.29 -8.22 4.85
CA VAL A 112 5.23 -8.31 3.39
C VAL A 112 5.12 -6.94 2.74
N ILE A 113 5.88 -6.74 1.66
CA ILE A 113 5.85 -5.54 0.81
C ILE A 113 5.31 -5.91 -0.57
N ILE A 114 4.24 -5.24 -1.00
CA ILE A 114 3.63 -5.39 -2.32
C ILE A 114 3.87 -4.10 -3.12
N PRO A 115 4.81 -4.10 -4.08
CA PRO A 115 5.03 -2.94 -4.94
C PRO A 115 3.86 -2.72 -5.89
N MET A 116 3.51 -1.45 -6.12
CA MET A 116 2.43 -1.01 -7.00
C MET A 116 2.93 0.04 -8.01
N TYR A 117 2.14 0.30 -9.06
CA TYR A 117 2.40 1.32 -10.09
C TYR A 117 3.76 1.16 -10.79
N TYR A 118 4.30 -0.05 -10.84
CA TYR A 118 5.64 -0.29 -11.32
C TYR A 118 5.71 -0.45 -12.84
N THR A 119 6.89 -0.26 -13.40
CA THR A 119 7.26 -0.81 -14.71
C THR A 119 8.25 -1.96 -14.50
N LYS A 120 8.55 -2.71 -15.55
CA LYS A 120 9.60 -3.74 -15.48
C LYS A 120 10.95 -3.19 -15.00
N GLU A 121 11.26 -1.94 -15.36
CA GLU A 121 12.49 -1.28 -14.94
C GLU A 121 12.47 -0.93 -13.45
N THR A 122 11.40 -0.27 -12.98
CA THR A 122 11.32 0.17 -11.59
C THR A 122 11.18 -1.00 -10.63
N LEU A 123 10.46 -2.06 -11.02
CA LEU A 123 10.38 -3.30 -10.27
C LEU A 123 11.76 -3.97 -10.15
N GLY A 124 12.52 -4.03 -11.25
CA GLY A 124 13.87 -4.60 -11.24
C GLY A 124 14.86 -3.80 -10.39
N GLN A 125 14.66 -2.48 -10.26
CA GLN A 125 15.41 -1.67 -9.30
C GLN A 125 14.97 -1.96 -7.87
N PHE A 126 13.67 -2.00 -7.60
CA PHE A 126 13.11 -2.22 -6.26
C PHE A 126 13.54 -3.57 -5.66
N ILE A 127 13.50 -4.64 -6.46
CA ILE A 127 13.94 -5.98 -6.07
C ILE A 127 15.44 -5.97 -5.68
N LYS A 128 16.27 -5.20 -6.40
CA LYS A 128 17.70 -5.06 -6.07
C LYS A 128 17.95 -4.29 -4.79
N GLU A 129 17.12 -3.29 -4.48
CA GLU A 129 17.23 -2.57 -3.20
C GLU A 129 16.97 -3.52 -2.02
N GLY A 130 16.17 -4.57 -2.21
CA GLY A 130 15.96 -5.65 -1.25
C GLY A 130 16.99 -6.78 -1.28
N ASP A 131 18.12 -6.61 -1.97
CA ASP A 131 19.15 -7.63 -2.14
C ASP A 131 18.63 -8.96 -2.73
N GLU A 132 17.51 -8.92 -3.44
CA GLU A 132 16.95 -10.07 -4.13
C GLU A 132 17.40 -10.10 -5.60
N GLU A 133 17.70 -11.28 -6.15
CA GLU A 133 18.07 -11.40 -7.57
C GLU A 133 16.84 -11.36 -8.48
N ARG A 134 15.74 -11.98 -8.04
CA ARG A 134 14.48 -12.08 -8.77
C ARG A 134 13.34 -12.55 -7.87
N VAL A 135 12.20 -11.88 -7.99
CA VAL A 135 10.91 -12.31 -7.42
C VAL A 135 10.00 -12.81 -8.54
N GLU A 136 9.38 -13.97 -8.36
CA GLU A 136 8.36 -14.46 -9.30
C GLU A 136 7.02 -13.75 -9.09
N SER A 137 6.37 -13.34 -10.18
CA SER A 137 5.06 -12.71 -10.10
C SER A 137 3.96 -13.75 -9.90
N LEU A 138 3.14 -13.55 -8.87
CA LEU A 138 2.01 -14.41 -8.53
C LEU A 138 0.71 -13.89 -9.16
N ASP A 139 -0.17 -14.79 -9.58
CA ASP A 139 -1.53 -14.41 -10.00
C ASP A 139 -2.40 -13.99 -8.79
N LYS A 140 -2.11 -14.55 -7.61
CA LYS A 140 -2.85 -14.30 -6.38
C LYS A 140 -1.97 -14.53 -5.17
N PHE A 141 -2.10 -13.66 -4.18
CA PHE A 141 -1.54 -13.86 -2.85
C PHE A 141 -2.67 -14.15 -1.86
N VAL A 142 -2.63 -15.32 -1.23
CA VAL A 142 -3.62 -15.77 -0.23
C VAL A 142 -2.87 -15.99 1.07
N VAL A 143 -3.26 -15.29 2.11
CA VAL A 143 -2.51 -15.23 3.36
C VAL A 143 -3.43 -15.07 4.56
N LYS A 144 -3.02 -15.59 5.71
CA LYS A 144 -3.60 -15.34 7.03
C LYS A 144 -2.53 -14.78 7.95
N LYS A 145 -2.92 -14.18 9.08
CA LYS A 145 -1.99 -13.59 10.06
C LYS A 145 -0.81 -14.51 10.41
N LYS A 146 -1.07 -15.79 10.71
CA LYS A 146 -0.04 -16.78 11.05
C LYS A 146 1.01 -17.04 9.95
N ASP A 147 0.66 -16.80 8.69
CA ASP A 147 1.54 -17.03 7.55
C ASP A 147 2.51 -15.84 7.34
N LEU A 148 2.34 -14.76 8.12
CA LEU A 148 3.17 -13.56 8.13
C LEU A 148 4.20 -13.55 9.26
N GLU A 149 4.01 -14.37 10.31
CA GLU A 149 4.83 -14.37 11.53
C GLU A 149 6.32 -14.65 11.28
N ASP A 150 6.64 -15.43 10.26
CA ASP A 150 8.02 -15.80 9.89
C ASP A 150 8.59 -14.92 8.75
N LYS A 151 7.92 -13.82 8.40
CA LYS A 151 8.30 -12.96 7.27
C LYS A 151 8.78 -11.60 7.77
N GLU A 152 9.86 -11.12 7.17
CA GLU A 152 10.46 -9.83 7.45
C GLU A 152 10.73 -9.12 6.11
N CYS A 153 9.96 -8.07 5.80
CA CYS A 153 10.10 -7.26 4.59
C CYS A 153 10.11 -8.08 3.28
N GLU A 154 9.38 -9.20 3.21
CA GLU A 154 9.38 -10.07 2.03
C GLU A 154 8.68 -9.36 0.86
N ILE A 155 9.37 -9.25 -0.29
CA ILE A 155 8.79 -8.64 -1.49
C ILE A 155 7.88 -9.66 -2.20
N VAL A 156 6.59 -9.34 -2.31
CA VAL A 156 5.62 -10.14 -3.05
C VAL A 156 5.13 -9.38 -4.26
N VAL A 157 5.43 -9.90 -5.46
CA VAL A 157 5.00 -9.30 -6.72
C VAL A 157 3.74 -9.97 -7.23
N LEU A 158 2.69 -9.18 -7.49
CA LEU A 158 1.46 -9.64 -8.12
C LEU A 158 1.47 -9.31 -9.62
N LYS A 159 0.92 -10.18 -10.47
CA LYS A 159 0.76 -9.87 -11.90
C LYS A 159 -0.29 -8.78 -12.10
N GLU A 160 -0.09 -7.93 -13.10
CA GLU A 160 -1.13 -7.04 -13.61
C GLU A 160 -2.21 -7.89 -14.31
N GLU A 161 -3.49 -7.62 -14.02
CA GLU A 161 -4.63 -8.19 -14.78
C GLU A 161 -4.88 -7.46 -16.09
#